data_AF-A0A4R4LJ65-F1
#
_entry.id   AF-A0A4R4LJ65-F1
#
_cell.length_a   1.000
_cell.length_b   1.000
_cell.length_c   1.000
_cell.angle_alpha   90.00
_cell.angle_beta   90.00
_cell.angle_gamma   90.00
#
_symmetry.space_group_name_H-M   'P 1'
#
loop_
_entity.id
_entity.type
_entity.pdbx_description
1 polymer ?
#
loop_
_entity_poly.entity_id
_entity_poly.type
_entity_poly.pdbx_seq_one_letter_code
_entity_poly.pdbx_strand_id
1 'polypeptide(L)'
;MPSATQLPVRDGAPAWETVAALIDQQKPRAVAGAVRDLYAAGRRAVARALPGHLKELRARREPWERIDDYAPALRVAGAGTLAGASAVATWLNRRELNTRWSGDHEDTGLLLDVWADRDDAWLADLARRLTLRLRGPQYIGLDLALALLAETGIEPPAHDPLVVGWVASGPPRPKDPLLPFLLPRIFEADGVGRRLRDNPSWPRTLATLADRGDVARRMLLDGCVRRFLRGGTAADLRFFVRLHALLLPDDPAARERETRAHALDYVRLLPAAPGPVADLALDLLREVPGLPSPQVVEALDGVLFRAESGLVKSGLSWLEQTVQRRPGLADDCASALAQAFAHESYSVQRRAVRVALKLPTAADTAPITAAVPLLPPDLGAEAAARFGGEVARPEPHDAP
;
A
#
# COMPACT_ATOMS: atom_id res chain seq x y z
N MET A 1 -59.94 -5.56 -39.02
CA MET A 1 -59.83 -6.64 -38.01
C MET A 1 -58.38 -6.72 -37.56
N PRO A 2 -57.96 -5.93 -36.56
CA PRO A 2 -56.62 -6.02 -35.99
C PRO A 2 -56.64 -6.97 -34.77
N SER A 3 -55.81 -8.00 -34.79
CA SER A 3 -55.61 -8.88 -33.64
C SER A 3 -54.81 -8.17 -32.55
N ALA A 4 -55.31 -8.31 -31.33
CA ALA A 4 -54.88 -7.62 -30.14
C ALA A 4 -53.43 -7.93 -29.74
N THR A 5 -52.68 -6.85 -29.54
CA THR A 5 -51.53 -6.76 -28.66
C THR A 5 -51.92 -7.18 -27.25
N GLN A 6 -51.46 -8.35 -26.78
CA GLN A 6 -51.41 -8.68 -25.35
C GLN A 6 -49.96 -8.63 -24.89
N LEU A 7 -49.55 -7.47 -24.37
CA LEU A 7 -48.42 -7.34 -23.47
C LEU A 7 -48.85 -7.82 -22.07
N PRO A 8 -48.03 -8.60 -21.34
CA PRO A 8 -48.47 -9.25 -20.11
C PRO A 8 -48.54 -8.25 -18.96
N VAL A 9 -49.74 -8.06 -18.40
CA VAL A 9 -49.96 -7.51 -17.07
C VAL A 9 -49.48 -8.55 -16.06
N ARG A 10 -48.46 -8.25 -15.24
CA ARG A 10 -48.04 -9.14 -14.15
C ARG A 10 -48.04 -8.41 -12.82
N ASP A 11 -49.24 -8.30 -12.27
CA ASP A 11 -49.49 -7.92 -10.88
C ASP A 11 -49.43 -9.14 -9.96
N GLY A 12 -48.69 -9.05 -8.84
CA GLY A 12 -48.78 -10.00 -7.73
C GLY A 12 -48.14 -11.38 -7.95
N ALA A 13 -48.79 -12.44 -7.45
CA ALA A 13 -48.33 -13.84 -7.46
C ALA A 13 -47.76 -14.36 -8.82
N PRO A 14 -48.36 -14.08 -10.00
CA PRO A 14 -47.79 -14.52 -11.28
C PRO A 14 -46.42 -13.90 -11.60
N ALA A 15 -46.12 -12.72 -11.05
CA ALA A 15 -44.79 -12.12 -11.16
C ALA A 15 -43.74 -12.91 -10.36
N TRP A 16 -44.09 -13.33 -9.15
CA TRP A 16 -43.22 -14.16 -8.32
C TRP A 16 -42.97 -15.53 -8.94
N GLU A 17 -44.02 -16.24 -9.35
CA GLU A 17 -43.90 -17.59 -9.94
C GLU A 17 -42.99 -17.59 -11.17
N THR A 18 -43.09 -16.56 -12.02
CA THR A 18 -42.19 -16.43 -13.17
C THR A 18 -40.75 -16.24 -12.76
N VAL A 19 -40.47 -15.30 -11.85
CA VAL A 19 -39.09 -15.02 -11.42
C VAL A 19 -38.51 -16.24 -10.70
N ALA A 20 -39.29 -16.92 -9.86
CA ALA A 20 -38.89 -18.16 -9.20
C ALA A 20 -38.52 -19.25 -10.21
N ALA A 21 -39.35 -19.47 -11.24
CA ALA A 21 -39.06 -20.46 -12.29
C ALA A 21 -37.78 -20.12 -13.08
N LEU A 22 -37.49 -18.84 -13.32
CA LEU A 22 -36.26 -18.40 -13.99
C LEU A 22 -35.02 -18.54 -13.09
N ILE A 23 -35.17 -18.33 -11.78
CA ILE A 23 -34.13 -18.61 -10.78
C ILE A 23 -33.82 -20.11 -10.75
N ASP A 24 -34.85 -20.95 -10.73
CA ASP A 24 -34.70 -22.41 -10.68
C ASP A 24 -34.01 -22.98 -11.92
N GLN A 25 -34.18 -22.31 -13.07
CA GLN A 25 -33.48 -22.62 -14.31
C GLN A 25 -32.06 -22.02 -14.38
N GLN A 26 -31.60 -21.30 -13.35
CA GLN A 26 -30.28 -20.64 -13.29
C GLN A 26 -30.04 -19.69 -14.47
N LYS A 27 -31.07 -18.92 -14.88
CA LYS A 27 -31.01 -18.00 -16.04
C LYS A 27 -30.93 -16.53 -15.58
N PRO A 28 -29.76 -16.03 -15.11
CA PRO A 28 -29.64 -14.68 -14.56
C PRO A 28 -30.03 -13.57 -15.56
N ARG A 29 -29.73 -13.74 -16.85
CA ARG A 29 -30.12 -12.78 -17.89
C ARG A 29 -31.64 -12.71 -18.08
N ALA A 30 -32.31 -13.85 -18.04
CA ALA A 30 -33.77 -13.89 -18.14
C ALA A 30 -34.44 -13.30 -16.90
N VAL A 31 -33.87 -13.53 -15.71
CA VAL A 31 -34.30 -12.88 -14.46
C VAL A 31 -34.14 -11.36 -14.57
N ALA A 32 -33.03 -10.86 -15.10
CA ALA A 32 -32.80 -9.42 -15.28
C ALA A 32 -33.90 -8.78 -16.15
N GLY A 33 -34.20 -9.38 -17.32
CA GLY A 33 -35.28 -8.91 -18.19
C GLY A 33 -36.64 -8.95 -17.48
N ALA A 34 -36.97 -10.08 -16.85
CA ALA A 34 -38.23 -10.24 -16.15
C ALA A 34 -38.43 -9.21 -15.03
N VAL A 35 -37.38 -8.89 -14.27
CA VAL A 35 -37.45 -7.93 -13.15
C VAL A 35 -37.56 -6.48 -13.62
N ARG A 36 -36.92 -6.12 -14.75
CA ARG A 36 -37.04 -4.79 -15.37
C ARG A 36 -38.48 -4.52 -15.83
N ASP A 37 -39.16 -5.54 -16.34
CA ASP A 37 -40.54 -5.43 -16.82
C ASP A 37 -41.58 -5.41 -15.67
N LEU A 38 -41.17 -5.62 -14.42
CA LEU A 38 -42.10 -5.59 -13.27
C LEU A 38 -42.48 -4.18 -12.85
N TYR A 39 -43.78 -3.96 -12.67
CA TYR A 39 -44.28 -2.80 -11.94
C TYR A 39 -43.94 -2.84 -10.44
N ALA A 40 -44.13 -1.71 -9.75
CA ALA A 40 -43.79 -1.56 -8.33
C ALA A 40 -44.46 -2.61 -7.43
N ALA A 41 -45.70 -3.03 -7.73
CA ALA A 41 -46.39 -4.08 -6.99
C ALA A 41 -45.73 -5.46 -7.19
N GLY A 42 -45.38 -5.81 -8.43
CA GLY A 42 -44.64 -7.03 -8.78
C GLY A 42 -43.26 -7.08 -8.14
N ARG A 43 -42.49 -5.98 -8.20
CA ARG A 43 -41.18 -5.87 -7.53
C ARG A 43 -41.29 -6.12 -6.02
N ARG A 44 -42.29 -5.54 -5.35
CA ARG A 44 -42.55 -5.79 -3.91
C ARG A 44 -42.95 -7.23 -3.62
N ALA A 45 -43.72 -7.88 -4.49
CA ALA A 45 -44.11 -9.27 -4.32
C ALA A 45 -42.89 -10.20 -4.38
N VAL A 46 -42.05 -10.03 -5.41
CA VAL A 46 -40.80 -10.81 -5.56
C VAL A 46 -39.85 -10.55 -4.38
N ALA A 47 -39.64 -9.28 -4.02
CA ALA A 47 -38.77 -8.91 -2.89
C ALA A 47 -39.15 -9.57 -1.57
N ARG A 48 -40.45 -9.74 -1.30
CA ARG A 48 -40.94 -10.43 -0.09
C ARG A 48 -40.72 -11.93 -0.13
N ALA A 49 -40.85 -12.56 -1.29
CA ALA A 49 -40.78 -14.02 -1.43
C ALA A 49 -39.33 -14.54 -1.57
N LEU A 50 -38.41 -13.72 -2.11
CA LEU A 50 -37.02 -14.10 -2.38
C LEU A 50 -36.27 -14.76 -1.20
N PRO A 51 -36.31 -14.23 0.04
CA PRO A 51 -35.64 -14.87 1.16
C PRO A 51 -36.19 -16.26 1.50
N GLY A 52 -37.49 -16.49 1.29
CA GLY A 52 -38.14 -17.79 1.49
C GLY A 52 -37.69 -18.80 0.43
N HIS A 53 -37.67 -18.39 -0.84
CA HIS A 53 -37.20 -19.23 -1.95
C HIS A 53 -35.76 -19.68 -1.80
N LEU A 54 -34.87 -18.78 -1.35
CA LEU A 54 -33.49 -19.14 -1.04
C LEU A 54 -33.42 -20.24 0.04
N LYS A 55 -34.31 -20.19 1.05
CA LYS A 55 -34.37 -21.23 2.09
C LYS A 55 -34.91 -22.55 1.53
N GLU A 56 -35.90 -22.51 0.66
CA GLU A 56 -36.48 -23.69 -0.01
C GLU A 56 -35.48 -24.35 -0.96
N LEU A 57 -34.83 -23.58 -1.83
CA LEU A 57 -33.73 -24.05 -2.68
C LEU A 57 -32.65 -24.75 -1.86
N ARG A 58 -32.30 -24.18 -0.70
CA ARG A 58 -31.30 -24.81 0.18
C ARG A 58 -31.76 -26.12 0.79
N ALA A 59 -33.05 -26.28 1.05
CA ALA A 59 -33.62 -27.49 1.65
C ALA A 59 -33.84 -28.60 0.62
N ARG A 60 -34.20 -28.25 -0.63
CA ARG A 60 -34.54 -29.21 -1.68
C ARG A 60 -33.40 -29.57 -2.62
N ARG A 61 -32.30 -28.80 -2.63
CA ARG A 61 -31.19 -29.05 -3.56
C ARG A 61 -30.59 -30.43 -3.34
N GLU A 62 -30.18 -31.05 -4.43
CA GLU A 62 -29.46 -32.33 -4.38
C GLU A 62 -28.02 -32.13 -3.87
N PRO A 63 -27.38 -33.16 -3.27
CA PRO A 63 -26.03 -33.04 -2.71
C PRO A 63 -24.94 -32.58 -3.69
N TRP A 64 -25.13 -32.82 -4.99
CA TRP A 64 -24.21 -32.40 -6.06
C TRP A 64 -24.50 -31.01 -6.62
N GLU A 65 -25.68 -30.45 -6.36
CA GLU A 65 -26.04 -29.09 -6.76
C GLU A 65 -25.41 -28.08 -5.79
N ARG A 66 -24.62 -27.16 -6.34
CA ARG A 66 -24.04 -26.10 -5.53
C ARG A 66 -25.04 -24.97 -5.42
N ILE A 67 -25.25 -24.47 -4.21
CA ILE A 67 -26.08 -23.27 -4.01
C ILE A 67 -25.56 -22.07 -4.83
N ASP A 68 -24.27 -22.10 -5.14
CA ASP A 68 -23.54 -21.15 -5.96
C ASP A 68 -24.09 -21.04 -7.39
N ASP A 69 -24.61 -22.12 -7.95
CA ASP A 69 -25.10 -22.17 -9.33
C ASP A 69 -26.36 -21.29 -9.48
N TYR A 70 -27.11 -21.14 -8.39
CA TYR A 70 -28.30 -20.28 -8.30
C TYR A 70 -27.95 -18.83 -7.93
N ALA A 71 -26.72 -18.56 -7.46
CA ALA A 71 -26.36 -17.28 -6.87
C ALA A 71 -26.49 -16.09 -7.85
N PRO A 72 -26.02 -16.15 -9.11
CA PRO A 72 -26.19 -15.04 -10.05
C PRO A 72 -27.66 -14.67 -10.28
N ALA A 73 -28.54 -15.66 -10.45
CA ALA A 73 -29.97 -15.42 -10.66
C ALA A 73 -30.65 -14.81 -9.40
N LEU A 74 -30.30 -15.32 -8.22
CA LEU A 74 -30.79 -14.77 -6.93
C LEU A 74 -30.26 -13.36 -6.66
N ARG A 75 -29.02 -13.07 -7.01
CA ARG A 75 -28.38 -11.75 -6.88
C ARG A 75 -29.10 -10.73 -7.76
N VAL A 76 -29.28 -11.04 -9.06
CA VAL A 76 -30.03 -10.20 -10.01
C VAL A 76 -31.47 -9.97 -9.56
N ALA A 77 -32.17 -11.03 -9.11
CA ALA A 77 -33.54 -10.89 -8.63
C ALA A 77 -33.65 -9.94 -7.44
N GLY A 78 -32.77 -10.07 -6.44
CA GLY A 78 -32.75 -9.17 -5.29
C GLY A 78 -32.34 -7.74 -5.66
N ALA A 79 -31.34 -7.60 -6.54
CA ALA A 79 -30.85 -6.31 -7.00
C ALA A 79 -31.92 -5.46 -7.70
N GLY A 80 -32.77 -6.09 -8.52
CA GLY A 80 -33.80 -5.35 -9.25
C GLY A 80 -35.13 -5.18 -8.52
N THR A 81 -35.40 -5.97 -7.48
CA THR A 81 -36.71 -5.94 -6.79
C THR A 81 -36.69 -5.27 -5.43
N LEU A 82 -35.55 -5.24 -4.74
CA LEU A 82 -35.42 -4.54 -3.46
C LEU A 82 -35.40 -3.02 -3.67
N ALA A 83 -36.12 -2.30 -2.81
CA ALA A 83 -36.33 -0.86 -2.99
C ALA A 83 -35.11 -0.01 -2.59
N GLY A 84 -34.53 -0.27 -1.40
CA GLY A 84 -33.46 0.54 -0.83
C GLY A 84 -32.06 -0.04 -1.03
N ALA A 85 -31.07 0.84 -1.24
CA ALA A 85 -29.66 0.49 -1.39
C ALA A 85 -29.12 -0.34 -0.20
N SER A 86 -29.55 -0.04 1.03
CA SER A 86 -29.21 -0.85 2.21
C SER A 86 -29.74 -2.30 2.12
N ALA A 87 -30.95 -2.49 1.61
CA ALA A 87 -31.54 -3.82 1.46
C ALA A 87 -30.81 -4.62 0.36
N VAL A 88 -30.51 -3.97 -0.77
CA VAL A 88 -29.71 -4.57 -1.86
C VAL A 88 -28.31 -4.94 -1.36
N ALA A 89 -27.59 -4.03 -0.72
CA ALA A 89 -26.28 -4.31 -0.14
C ALA A 89 -26.33 -5.46 0.88
N THR A 90 -27.42 -5.55 1.66
CA THR A 90 -27.65 -6.65 2.60
C THR A 90 -27.85 -7.98 1.91
N TRP A 91 -28.66 -8.00 0.86
CA TRP A 91 -28.91 -9.19 0.05
C TRP A 91 -27.65 -9.68 -0.65
N LEU A 92 -26.98 -8.79 -1.39
CA LEU A 92 -25.79 -9.12 -2.20
C LEU A 92 -24.60 -9.58 -1.36
N ASN A 93 -24.54 -9.27 -0.07
CA ASN A 93 -23.47 -9.71 0.85
C ASN A 93 -23.88 -10.92 1.72
N ARG A 94 -25.00 -11.59 1.41
CA ARG A 94 -25.38 -12.83 2.11
C ARG A 94 -24.34 -13.91 1.86
N ARG A 95 -23.96 -14.63 2.91
CA ARG A 95 -22.95 -15.70 2.84
C ARG A 95 -23.34 -16.79 1.85
N GLU A 96 -24.64 -17.06 1.72
CA GLU A 96 -25.20 -18.02 0.78
C GLU A 96 -24.97 -17.65 -0.69
N LEU A 97 -24.87 -16.35 -0.99
CA LEU A 97 -24.65 -15.84 -2.34
C LEU A 97 -23.18 -15.53 -2.62
N ASN A 98 -22.29 -15.69 -1.64
CA ASN A 98 -20.87 -15.32 -1.71
C ASN A 98 -20.04 -16.43 -1.07
N THR A 99 -20.13 -17.65 -1.59
CA THR A 99 -19.33 -18.74 -1.03
C THR A 99 -17.88 -18.64 -1.50
N ARG A 100 -16.98 -19.21 -0.70
CA ARG A 100 -15.53 -19.16 -0.92
C ARG A 100 -15.09 -19.86 -2.22
N TRP A 101 -15.96 -20.64 -2.83
CA TRP A 101 -15.64 -21.53 -3.96
C TRP A 101 -16.21 -21.04 -5.29
N SER A 102 -16.93 -19.90 -5.32
CA SER A 102 -17.62 -19.41 -6.51
C SER A 102 -16.79 -18.51 -7.42
N GLY A 103 -15.61 -18.04 -7.00
CA GLY A 103 -14.89 -17.01 -7.75
C GLY A 103 -15.71 -15.72 -7.92
N ASP A 104 -15.41 -14.94 -8.95
CA ASP A 104 -16.27 -13.82 -9.37
C ASP A 104 -17.53 -14.33 -10.06
N HIS A 105 -18.69 -13.73 -9.75
CA HIS A 105 -19.98 -14.17 -10.27
C HIS A 105 -20.23 -13.76 -11.74
N GLU A 106 -19.31 -12.99 -12.33
CA GLU A 106 -19.42 -12.42 -13.69
C GLU A 106 -20.76 -11.71 -13.97
N ASP A 107 -21.42 -11.21 -12.91
CA ASP A 107 -22.78 -10.65 -12.95
C ASP A 107 -22.80 -9.12 -12.86
N THR A 108 -21.64 -8.47 -12.70
CA THR A 108 -21.53 -7.01 -12.55
C THR A 108 -22.24 -6.24 -13.66
N GLY A 109 -22.06 -6.61 -14.93
CA GLY A 109 -22.75 -5.95 -16.04
C GLY A 109 -24.28 -6.07 -15.95
N LEU A 110 -24.79 -7.25 -15.56
CA LEU A 110 -26.23 -7.47 -15.41
C LEU A 110 -26.81 -6.68 -14.24
N LEU A 111 -26.06 -6.54 -13.15
CA LEU A 111 -26.49 -5.76 -12.00
C LEU A 111 -26.55 -4.27 -12.33
N LEU A 112 -25.56 -3.74 -13.06
CA LEU A 112 -25.56 -2.36 -13.54
C LEU A 112 -26.73 -2.09 -14.50
N ASP A 113 -26.99 -3.00 -15.44
CA ASP A 113 -28.13 -2.89 -16.39
C ASP A 113 -29.48 -2.82 -15.67
N VAL A 114 -29.63 -3.55 -14.56
CA VAL A 114 -30.85 -3.56 -13.73
C VAL A 114 -31.02 -2.26 -12.94
N TRP A 115 -29.94 -1.52 -12.70
CA TRP A 115 -29.98 -0.24 -11.98
C TRP A 115 -29.91 0.99 -12.89
N ALA A 116 -29.94 0.82 -14.22
CA ALA A 116 -29.86 1.92 -15.18
C ALA A 116 -30.93 3.02 -14.96
N ASP A 117 -32.11 2.66 -14.42
CA ASP A 117 -33.21 3.60 -14.15
C ASP A 117 -33.23 4.11 -12.70
N ARG A 118 -32.25 3.76 -11.86
CA ARG A 118 -32.15 4.23 -10.46
C ARG A 118 -31.52 5.61 -10.41
N ASP A 119 -31.94 6.42 -9.45
CA ASP A 119 -31.36 7.74 -9.25
C ASP A 119 -29.91 7.67 -8.74
N ASP A 120 -29.13 8.72 -9.07
CA ASP A 120 -27.71 8.81 -8.75
C ASP A 120 -27.44 8.75 -7.23
N ALA A 121 -28.33 9.32 -6.42
CA ALA A 121 -28.18 9.32 -4.96
C ALA A 121 -28.31 7.90 -4.38
N TRP A 122 -29.21 7.10 -4.94
CA TRP A 122 -29.38 5.68 -4.61
C TRP A 122 -28.17 4.85 -5.02
N LEU A 123 -27.65 5.06 -6.24
CA LEU A 123 -26.44 4.38 -6.73
C LEU A 123 -25.23 4.72 -5.86
N ALA A 124 -25.08 6.00 -5.49
CA ALA A 124 -24.01 6.46 -4.60
C ALA A 124 -24.10 5.85 -3.19
N ASP A 125 -25.30 5.77 -2.60
CA ASP A 125 -25.49 5.08 -1.31
C ASP A 125 -25.15 3.58 -1.41
N LEU A 126 -25.55 2.92 -2.50
CA LEU A 126 -25.22 1.52 -2.73
C LEU A 126 -23.71 1.30 -2.87
N ALA A 127 -23.04 2.11 -3.68
CA ALA A 127 -21.59 2.06 -3.90
C ALA A 127 -20.85 2.14 -2.56
N ARG A 128 -21.15 3.16 -1.74
CA ARG A 128 -20.54 3.33 -0.41
C ARG A 128 -20.75 2.12 0.49
N ARG A 129 -21.97 1.57 0.53
CA ARG A 129 -22.29 0.40 1.36
C ARG A 129 -21.56 -0.85 0.91
N LEU A 130 -21.51 -1.12 -0.39
CA LEU A 130 -20.81 -2.30 -0.91
C LEU A 130 -19.31 -2.20 -0.64
N THR A 131 -18.71 -1.02 -0.88
CA THR A 131 -17.29 -0.76 -0.55
C THR A 131 -16.99 -1.03 0.93
N LEU A 132 -17.78 -0.48 1.85
CA LEU A 132 -17.54 -0.64 3.28
C LEU A 132 -17.74 -2.08 3.79
N ARG A 133 -18.38 -2.95 2.99
CA ARG A 133 -18.57 -4.37 3.29
C ARG A 133 -17.48 -5.27 2.74
N LEU A 134 -16.54 -4.76 1.94
CA LEU A 134 -15.38 -5.53 1.48
C LEU A 134 -14.55 -6.02 2.68
N ARG A 135 -14.29 -7.33 2.73
CA ARG A 135 -13.57 -8.02 3.81
C ARG A 135 -12.73 -9.18 3.26
N GLY A 136 -11.67 -9.52 4.01
CA GLY A 136 -10.88 -10.73 3.79
C GLY A 136 -10.01 -10.70 2.53
N PRO A 137 -9.20 -11.75 2.28
CA PRO A 137 -8.21 -11.72 1.20
C PRO A 137 -8.77 -11.95 -0.20
N GLN A 138 -10.04 -12.38 -0.32
CA GLN A 138 -10.72 -12.62 -1.61
C GLN A 138 -11.49 -11.40 -2.13
N TYR A 139 -11.82 -10.42 -1.28
CA TYR A 139 -12.57 -9.22 -1.64
C TYR A 139 -13.80 -9.48 -2.53
N ILE A 140 -14.66 -10.44 -2.14
CA ILE A 140 -15.85 -10.80 -2.94
C ILE A 140 -16.72 -9.55 -3.20
N GLY A 141 -17.11 -9.33 -4.45
CA GLY A 141 -17.89 -8.18 -4.89
C GLY A 141 -17.08 -6.90 -5.08
N LEU A 142 -15.75 -6.99 -5.10
CA LEU A 142 -14.85 -5.89 -5.43
C LEU A 142 -15.11 -5.34 -6.83
N ASP A 143 -15.29 -6.20 -7.82
CA ASP A 143 -15.58 -5.85 -9.22
C ASP A 143 -16.81 -4.93 -9.33
N LEU A 144 -17.89 -5.30 -8.64
CA LEU A 144 -19.13 -4.53 -8.57
C LEU A 144 -18.94 -3.20 -7.84
N ALA A 145 -18.20 -3.21 -6.73
CA ALA A 145 -17.92 -1.99 -5.97
C ALA A 145 -17.08 -1.00 -6.79
N LEU A 146 -16.03 -1.48 -7.47
CA LEU A 146 -15.21 -0.64 -8.36
C LEU A 146 -16.03 -0.11 -9.54
N ALA A 147 -16.84 -0.95 -10.17
CA ALA A 147 -17.68 -0.52 -11.28
C ALA A 147 -18.70 0.56 -10.87
N LEU A 148 -19.36 0.40 -9.72
CA LEU A 148 -20.28 1.41 -9.19
C LEU A 148 -19.58 2.71 -8.81
N LEU A 149 -18.39 2.64 -8.20
CA LEU A 149 -17.61 3.84 -7.89
C LEU A 149 -17.18 4.57 -9.18
N ALA A 150 -16.80 3.83 -10.22
CA ALA A 150 -16.43 4.38 -11.51
C ALA A 150 -17.62 5.03 -12.24
N GLU A 151 -18.79 4.38 -12.19
CA GLU A 151 -20.05 4.88 -12.79
C GLU A 151 -20.56 6.14 -12.08
N THR A 152 -20.57 6.12 -10.74
CA THR A 152 -21.13 7.22 -9.93
C THR A 152 -20.17 8.40 -9.77
N GLY A 153 -18.86 8.19 -9.98
CA GLY A 153 -17.84 9.22 -9.82
C GLY A 153 -17.69 9.77 -8.41
N ILE A 154 -18.31 9.13 -7.41
CA ILE A 154 -18.20 9.58 -6.01
C ILE A 154 -16.81 9.31 -5.47
N GLU A 155 -16.37 10.15 -4.54
CA GLU A 155 -15.16 9.86 -3.77
C GLU A 155 -15.34 8.53 -3.02
N PRO A 156 -14.47 7.53 -3.28
CA PRO A 156 -14.54 6.25 -2.59
C PRO A 156 -14.38 6.41 -1.08
N PRO A 157 -15.15 5.69 -0.25
CA PRO A 157 -14.96 5.67 1.19
C PRO A 157 -13.51 5.33 1.57
N ALA A 158 -13.00 5.98 2.61
CA ALA A 158 -11.70 5.65 3.20
C ALA A 158 -11.72 4.24 3.80
N HIS A 159 -11.35 3.24 3.00
CA HIS A 159 -11.43 1.84 3.35
C HIS A 159 -10.27 1.05 2.73
N ASP A 160 -9.26 0.72 3.55
CA ASP A 160 -8.03 0.06 3.07
C ASP A 160 -8.27 -1.24 2.27
N PRO A 161 -9.24 -2.11 2.62
CA PRO A 161 -9.58 -3.27 1.79
C PRO A 161 -9.93 -2.94 0.34
N LEU A 162 -10.51 -1.76 0.06
CA LEU A 162 -10.76 -1.31 -1.31
C LEU A 162 -9.45 -1.08 -2.06
N VAL A 163 -8.49 -0.39 -1.44
CA VAL A 163 -7.18 -0.08 -2.06
C VAL A 163 -6.40 -1.36 -2.32
N VAL A 164 -6.39 -2.27 -1.34
CA VAL A 164 -5.72 -3.56 -1.46
C VAL A 164 -6.37 -4.43 -2.55
N GLY A 165 -7.70 -4.41 -2.64
CA GLY A 165 -8.46 -5.08 -3.69
C GLY A 165 -8.15 -4.52 -5.08
N TRP A 166 -8.26 -3.19 -5.25
CA TRP A 166 -7.95 -2.51 -6.51
C TRP A 166 -6.53 -2.79 -7.00
N VAL A 167 -5.55 -2.81 -6.08
CA VAL A 167 -4.17 -3.20 -6.40
C VAL A 167 -4.09 -4.64 -6.94
N ALA A 168 -4.87 -5.55 -6.36
CA ALA A 168 -4.92 -6.95 -6.77
C ALA A 168 -5.60 -7.15 -8.13
N SER A 169 -6.48 -6.24 -8.55
CA SER A 169 -7.09 -6.24 -9.90
C SER A 169 -6.09 -5.91 -11.02
N GLY A 170 -4.89 -5.47 -10.67
CA GLY A 170 -3.81 -5.19 -11.61
C GLY A 170 -3.52 -3.70 -11.79
N PRO A 171 -2.45 -3.35 -12.52
CA PRO A 171 -2.00 -1.97 -12.64
C PRO A 171 -3.04 -1.08 -13.34
N PRO A 172 -3.15 0.21 -12.94
CA PRO A 172 -4.18 1.09 -13.43
C PRO A 172 -3.95 1.47 -14.89
N ARG A 173 -5.05 1.85 -15.56
CA ARG A 173 -5.05 2.43 -16.89
C ARG A 173 -5.10 3.96 -16.78
N PRO A 174 -4.52 4.71 -17.75
CA PRO A 174 -4.52 6.18 -17.71
C PRO A 174 -5.91 6.82 -17.53
N LYS A 175 -6.95 6.19 -18.08
CA LYS A 175 -8.34 6.67 -18.05
C LYS A 175 -9.19 6.00 -16.97
N ASP A 176 -8.59 5.35 -15.98
CA ASP A 176 -9.32 4.77 -14.85
C ASP A 176 -9.92 5.91 -13.99
N PRO A 177 -11.25 6.03 -13.89
CA PRO A 177 -11.89 7.09 -13.09
C PRO A 177 -11.53 7.04 -11.60
N LEU A 178 -11.12 5.88 -11.10
CA LEU A 178 -10.75 5.69 -9.70
C LEU A 178 -9.29 6.05 -9.41
N LEU A 179 -8.47 6.22 -10.46
CA LEU A 179 -7.05 6.51 -10.35
C LEU A 179 -6.75 7.73 -9.45
N PRO A 180 -7.43 8.89 -9.60
CA PRO A 180 -7.14 10.07 -8.79
C PRO A 180 -7.42 9.86 -7.29
N PHE A 181 -8.37 8.99 -6.95
CA PHE A 181 -8.79 8.74 -5.58
C PHE A 181 -8.00 7.63 -4.89
N LEU A 182 -7.75 6.52 -5.60
CA LEU A 182 -7.14 5.33 -5.02
C LEU A 182 -5.61 5.34 -5.06
N LEU A 183 -5.01 6.05 -6.02
CA LEU A 183 -3.55 6.10 -6.14
C LEU A 183 -2.86 6.80 -4.96
N PRO A 184 -3.32 7.96 -4.45
CA PRO A 184 -2.71 8.55 -3.25
C PRO A 184 -2.79 7.62 -2.04
N ARG A 185 -3.90 6.86 -1.92
CA ARG A 185 -4.17 5.94 -0.81
C ARG A 185 -3.24 4.72 -0.80
N ILE A 186 -2.61 4.35 -1.93
CA ILE A 186 -1.59 3.28 -1.97
C ILE A 186 -0.43 3.55 -1.01
N PHE A 187 -0.07 4.82 -0.79
CA PHE A 187 1.04 5.21 0.06
C PHE A 187 0.68 5.26 1.55
N GLU A 188 -0.60 5.09 1.90
CA GLU A 188 -1.11 5.23 3.26
C GLU A 188 -1.73 3.94 3.79
N ALA A 189 -2.40 3.17 2.93
CA ALA A 189 -3.16 2.00 3.31
C ALA A 189 -2.28 0.83 3.76
N ASP A 190 -2.69 0.18 4.84
CA ASP A 190 -1.96 -0.95 5.41
C ASP A 190 -2.20 -2.23 4.58
N GLY A 191 -1.17 -3.08 4.47
CA GLY A 191 -1.25 -4.35 3.71
C GLY A 191 -1.08 -4.24 2.19
N VAL A 192 -1.07 -3.03 1.63
CA VAL A 192 -0.88 -2.79 0.18
C VAL A 192 0.49 -3.27 -0.31
N GLY A 193 1.56 -3.08 0.48
CA GLY A 193 2.91 -3.50 0.12
C GLY A 193 3.05 -5.00 -0.17
N ARG A 194 2.29 -5.85 0.54
CA ARG A 194 2.25 -7.29 0.27
C ARG A 194 1.65 -7.59 -1.10
N ARG A 195 0.53 -6.95 -1.47
CA ARG A 195 -0.10 -7.17 -2.78
C ARG A 195 0.70 -6.60 -3.93
N LEU A 196 1.35 -5.45 -3.75
CA LEU A 196 2.21 -4.86 -4.77
C LEU A 196 3.44 -5.71 -5.07
N ARG A 197 3.94 -6.48 -4.09
CA ARG A 197 5.01 -7.45 -4.31
C ARG A 197 4.63 -8.51 -5.35
N ASP A 198 3.39 -8.97 -5.31
CA ASP A 198 2.87 -10.00 -6.22
C ASP A 198 2.61 -9.46 -7.63
N ASN A 199 2.70 -8.14 -7.83
CA ASN A 199 2.43 -7.48 -9.10
C ASN A 199 3.64 -6.66 -9.60
N PRO A 200 4.67 -7.31 -10.19
CA PRO A 200 5.97 -6.70 -10.48
C PRO A 200 5.96 -5.62 -11.57
N SER A 201 4.86 -5.49 -12.32
CA SER A 201 4.67 -4.48 -13.38
C SER A 201 4.33 -3.09 -12.84
N TRP A 202 3.71 -3.00 -11.66
CA TRP A 202 3.21 -1.75 -11.09
C TRP A 202 4.22 -0.60 -11.04
N PRO A 203 5.48 -0.78 -10.56
CA PRO A 203 6.41 0.34 -10.47
C PRO A 203 6.68 0.97 -11.84
N ARG A 204 6.82 0.13 -12.87
CA ARG A 204 7.06 0.59 -14.25
C ARG A 204 5.82 1.24 -14.84
N THR A 205 4.63 0.73 -14.55
CA THR A 205 3.38 1.35 -15.01
C THR A 205 3.22 2.75 -14.42
N LEU A 206 3.43 2.91 -13.11
CA LEU A 206 3.32 4.23 -12.46
C LEU A 206 4.37 5.21 -12.98
N ALA A 207 5.62 4.76 -13.19
CA ALA A 207 6.64 5.58 -13.84
C ALA A 207 6.22 6.00 -15.26
N THR A 208 5.69 5.06 -16.06
CA THR A 208 5.22 5.35 -17.43
C THR A 208 4.05 6.34 -17.44
N LEU A 209 3.11 6.22 -16.49
CA LEU A 209 2.01 7.18 -16.35
C LEU A 209 2.54 8.57 -15.95
N ALA A 210 3.57 8.62 -15.11
CA ALA A 210 4.21 9.87 -14.71
C ALA A 210 4.94 10.53 -15.89
N ASP A 211 5.67 9.76 -16.68
CA ASP A 211 6.39 10.24 -17.87
C ASP A 211 5.45 10.78 -18.95
N ARG A 212 4.25 10.19 -19.07
CA ARG A 212 3.19 10.65 -19.98
C ARG A 212 2.41 11.84 -19.46
N GLY A 213 2.57 12.20 -18.19
CA GLY A 213 1.81 13.26 -17.53
C GLY A 213 0.38 12.86 -17.11
N ASP A 214 0.02 11.57 -17.21
CA ASP A 214 -1.27 11.04 -16.74
C ASP A 214 -1.37 11.11 -15.20
N VAL A 215 -0.22 11.04 -14.52
CA VAL A 215 -0.08 11.14 -13.06
C VAL A 215 1.04 12.13 -12.73
N ALA A 216 0.85 12.98 -11.73
CA ALA A 216 1.91 13.88 -11.28
C ALA A 216 3.07 13.08 -10.65
N ARG A 217 4.26 13.11 -11.28
CA ARG A 217 5.50 12.48 -10.76
C ARG A 217 5.79 12.89 -9.31
N ARG A 218 5.62 14.18 -9.00
CA ARG A 218 5.81 14.74 -7.66
C ARG A 218 4.90 14.08 -6.61
N MET A 219 3.62 13.83 -6.95
CA MET A 219 2.69 13.15 -6.03
C MET A 219 3.18 11.75 -5.68
N LEU A 220 3.74 11.01 -6.66
CA LEU A 220 4.28 9.67 -6.43
C LEU A 220 5.56 9.70 -5.59
N LEU A 221 6.47 10.64 -5.85
CA LEU A 221 7.69 10.82 -5.06
C LEU A 221 7.39 11.21 -3.61
N ASP A 222 6.56 12.24 -3.42
CA ASP A 222 6.11 12.67 -2.10
C ASP A 222 5.40 11.50 -1.37
N GLY A 223 4.60 10.73 -2.10
CA GLY A 223 3.95 9.52 -1.60
C GLY A 223 4.94 8.46 -1.12
N CYS A 224 5.99 8.15 -1.89
CA CYS A 224 7.05 7.23 -1.48
C CYS A 224 7.75 7.70 -0.20
N VAL A 225 8.12 8.98 -0.13
CA VAL A 225 8.79 9.56 1.05
C VAL A 225 7.89 9.47 2.29
N ARG A 226 6.61 9.88 2.18
CA ARG A 226 5.63 9.71 3.27
C ARG A 226 5.48 8.25 3.69
N ARG A 227 5.45 7.31 2.73
CA ARG A 227 5.35 5.88 3.02
C ARG A 227 6.58 5.37 3.77
N PHE A 228 7.79 5.84 3.44
CA PHE A 228 9.02 5.51 4.15
C PHE A 228 9.00 6.03 5.59
N LEU A 229 8.59 7.29 5.79
CA LEU A 229 8.51 7.91 7.13
C LEU A 229 7.47 7.23 8.04
N ARG A 230 6.37 6.72 7.46
CA ARG A 230 5.39 5.90 8.20
C ARG A 230 5.97 4.57 8.69
N GLY A 231 7.08 4.10 8.11
CA GLY A 231 7.74 2.86 8.50
C GLY A 231 7.03 1.58 8.05
N GLY A 232 7.56 0.43 8.43
CA GLY A 232 7.05 -0.88 8.01
C GLY A 232 8.20 -1.89 7.85
N THR A 233 7.90 -3.10 7.41
CA THR A 233 8.95 -4.09 7.17
C THR A 233 9.70 -3.78 5.86
N ALA A 234 10.97 -4.16 5.76
CA ALA A 234 11.74 -4.05 4.51
C ALA A 234 11.02 -4.71 3.32
N ALA A 235 10.26 -5.78 3.60
CA ALA A 235 9.53 -6.52 2.59
C ALA A 235 8.28 -5.77 2.08
N ASP A 236 7.65 -4.95 2.92
CA ASP A 236 6.50 -4.11 2.54
C ASP A 236 6.95 -2.84 1.81
N LEU A 237 8.14 -2.31 2.15
CA LEU A 237 8.68 -1.08 1.57
C LEU A 237 9.43 -1.29 0.25
N ARG A 238 9.81 -2.54 -0.09
CA ARG A 238 10.57 -2.88 -1.29
C ARG A 238 9.96 -2.33 -2.59
N PHE A 239 8.64 -2.40 -2.71
CA PHE A 239 7.93 -1.82 -3.86
C PHE A 239 8.19 -0.32 -3.99
N PHE A 240 8.05 0.41 -2.88
CA PHE A 240 8.15 1.86 -2.84
C PHE A 240 9.59 2.34 -3.07
N VAL A 241 10.59 1.59 -2.59
CA VAL A 241 12.02 1.83 -2.91
C VAL A 241 12.25 1.73 -4.42
N ARG A 242 11.73 0.68 -5.06
CA ARG A 242 11.85 0.50 -6.51
C ARG A 242 11.11 1.57 -7.31
N LEU A 243 9.90 1.94 -6.88
CA LEU A 243 9.14 3.02 -7.51
C LEU A 243 9.87 4.35 -7.38
N HIS A 244 10.36 4.67 -6.18
CA HIS A 244 11.13 5.90 -5.92
C HIS A 244 12.34 6.02 -6.85
N ALA A 245 13.15 4.96 -6.95
CA ALA A 245 14.31 4.93 -7.85
C ALA A 245 13.95 5.15 -9.33
N LEU A 246 12.79 4.67 -9.80
CA LEU A 246 12.29 4.87 -11.16
C LEU A 246 11.76 6.29 -11.41
N LEU A 247 11.34 7.00 -10.36
CA LEU A 247 10.78 8.34 -10.46
C LEU A 247 11.85 9.44 -10.35
N LEU A 248 13.06 9.10 -9.89
CA LEU A 248 14.16 10.04 -9.85
C LEU A 248 14.61 10.40 -11.27
N PRO A 249 14.76 11.70 -11.60
CA PRO A 249 15.22 12.11 -12.92
C PRO A 249 16.60 11.55 -13.25
N ASP A 250 16.80 11.15 -14.51
CA ASP A 250 18.12 10.75 -15.02
C ASP A 250 19.10 11.92 -15.14
N ASP A 251 18.58 13.14 -15.38
CA ASP A 251 19.38 14.37 -15.39
C ASP A 251 19.95 14.65 -13.98
N PRO A 252 21.30 14.71 -13.81
CA PRO A 252 21.91 14.89 -12.49
C PRO A 252 21.49 16.18 -11.78
N ALA A 253 21.32 17.28 -12.52
CA ALA A 253 20.93 18.56 -11.92
C ALA A 253 19.47 18.55 -11.44
N ALA A 254 18.57 17.92 -12.19
CA ALA A 254 17.19 17.71 -11.78
C ALA A 254 17.08 16.75 -10.59
N ARG A 255 17.86 15.67 -10.61
CA ARG A 255 17.96 14.71 -9.50
C ARG A 255 18.42 15.40 -8.22
N GLU A 256 19.47 16.20 -8.29
CA GLU A 256 19.98 16.96 -7.15
C GLU A 256 18.93 17.90 -6.55
N ARG A 257 18.19 18.64 -7.40
CA ARG A 257 17.11 19.53 -6.95
C ARG A 257 15.98 18.76 -6.25
N GLU A 258 15.57 17.63 -6.82
CA GLU A 258 14.53 16.77 -6.25
C GLU A 258 14.97 16.19 -4.91
N THR A 259 16.19 15.63 -4.84
CA THR A 259 16.75 15.08 -3.61
C THR A 259 16.89 16.14 -2.53
N ARG A 260 17.36 17.35 -2.89
CA ARG A 260 17.49 18.47 -1.94
C ARG A 260 16.14 18.89 -1.37
N ALA A 261 15.05 18.83 -2.15
CA ALA A 261 13.72 19.15 -1.67
C ALA A 261 13.22 18.20 -0.57
N HIS A 262 13.71 16.96 -0.55
CA HIS A 262 13.39 15.93 0.44
C HIS A 262 14.54 15.61 1.40
N ALA A 263 15.62 16.41 1.41
CA ALA A 263 16.83 16.10 2.17
C ALA A 263 16.53 15.86 3.65
N LEU A 264 15.71 16.72 4.26
CA LEU A 264 15.33 16.56 5.67
C LEU A 264 14.57 15.25 5.91
N ASP A 265 13.66 14.88 5.02
CA ASP A 265 12.92 13.61 5.15
C ASP A 265 13.87 12.41 5.06
N TYR A 266 14.84 12.43 4.14
CA TYR A 266 15.84 11.37 4.04
C TYR A 266 16.73 11.28 5.28
N VAL A 267 17.12 12.42 5.87
CA VAL A 267 17.87 12.46 7.14
C VAL A 267 17.09 11.75 8.24
N ARG A 268 15.77 12.02 8.34
CA ARG A 268 14.88 11.41 9.36
C ARG A 268 14.67 9.92 9.19
N LEU A 269 14.96 9.35 8.01
CA LEU A 269 14.89 7.91 7.78
C LEU A 269 16.12 7.17 8.33
N LEU A 270 17.28 7.81 8.39
CA LEU A 270 18.55 7.14 8.69
C LEU A 270 18.60 6.42 10.04
N PRO A 271 18.04 6.93 11.16
CA PRO A 271 18.17 6.24 12.45
C PRO A 271 17.41 4.91 12.53
N ALA A 272 16.22 4.84 11.92
CA ALA A 272 15.25 3.78 12.24
C ALA A 272 14.58 3.11 11.03
N ALA A 273 14.71 3.66 9.81
CA ALA A 273 14.12 3.02 8.64
C ALA A 273 14.75 1.65 8.37
N PRO A 274 14.05 0.69 7.75
CA PRO A 274 14.64 -0.60 7.38
C PRO A 274 15.84 -0.42 6.44
N GLY A 275 16.84 -1.30 6.55
CA GLY A 275 18.12 -1.23 5.82
C GLY A 275 18.05 -0.72 4.38
N PRO A 276 17.26 -1.33 3.47
CA PRO A 276 17.17 -0.88 2.08
C PRO A 276 16.67 0.56 1.86
N VAL A 277 15.86 1.08 2.80
CA VAL A 277 15.37 2.46 2.77
C VAL A 277 16.43 3.40 3.32
N ALA A 278 17.15 2.99 4.37
CA ALA A 278 18.29 3.75 4.91
C ALA A 278 19.45 3.82 3.90
N ASP A 279 19.73 2.74 3.16
CA ASP A 279 20.73 2.70 2.08
C ASP A 279 20.37 3.72 0.98
N LEU A 280 19.11 3.66 0.49
CA LEU A 280 18.59 4.62 -0.49
C LEU A 280 18.75 6.07 0.01
N ALA A 281 18.31 6.35 1.24
CA ALA A 281 18.37 7.69 1.82
C ALA A 281 19.82 8.19 1.95
N LEU A 282 20.73 7.33 2.42
CA LEU A 282 22.14 7.67 2.57
C LEU A 282 22.80 7.96 1.22
N ASP A 283 22.58 7.12 0.22
CA ASP A 283 23.15 7.31 -1.12
C ASP A 283 22.66 8.61 -1.76
N LEU A 284 21.36 8.91 -1.65
CA LEU A 284 20.79 10.16 -2.15
C LEU A 284 21.39 11.39 -1.44
N LEU A 285 21.51 11.36 -0.11
CA LEU A 285 22.12 12.48 0.64
C LEU A 285 23.59 12.71 0.26
N ARG A 286 24.33 11.66 -0.04
CA ARG A 286 25.75 11.74 -0.47
C ARG A 286 25.92 12.39 -1.84
N GLU A 287 24.91 12.28 -2.71
CA GLU A 287 24.91 12.90 -4.03
C GLU A 287 24.66 14.41 -3.98
N VAL A 288 24.08 14.95 -2.90
CA VAL A 288 23.74 16.37 -2.81
C VAL A 288 24.94 17.18 -2.29
N PRO A 289 25.59 18.01 -3.12
CA PRO A 289 26.64 18.90 -2.65
C PRO A 289 26.03 20.02 -1.78
N GLY A 290 26.82 20.47 -0.80
CA GLY A 290 26.48 21.66 0.00
C GLY A 290 25.27 21.49 0.91
N LEU A 291 24.95 20.27 1.36
CA LEU A 291 23.94 20.07 2.40
C LEU A 291 24.24 20.92 3.65
N PRO A 292 23.23 21.55 4.26
CA PRO A 292 23.39 22.33 5.48
C PRO A 292 24.11 21.51 6.56
N SER A 293 25.07 22.13 7.24
CA SER A 293 25.87 21.48 8.28
C SER A 293 25.03 20.72 9.32
N PRO A 294 23.94 21.29 9.88
CA PRO A 294 23.12 20.58 10.86
C PRO A 294 22.48 19.30 10.31
N GLN A 295 22.08 19.29 9.03
CA GLN A 295 21.49 18.11 8.40
C GLN A 295 22.51 17.00 8.19
N VAL A 296 23.76 17.36 7.86
CA VAL A 296 24.83 16.37 7.70
C VAL A 296 25.24 15.75 9.03
N VAL A 297 25.35 16.57 10.08
CA VAL A 297 25.64 16.07 11.44
C VAL A 297 24.53 15.14 11.91
N GLU A 298 23.27 15.55 11.76
CA GLU A 298 22.11 14.72 12.13
C GLU A 298 22.07 13.40 11.34
N ALA A 299 22.35 13.46 10.04
CA ALA A 299 22.40 12.26 9.21
C ALA A 299 23.49 11.28 9.64
N LEU A 300 24.68 11.82 9.95
CA LEU A 300 25.83 11.04 10.41
C LEU A 300 25.56 10.40 11.78
N ASP A 301 24.98 11.15 12.71
CA ASP A 301 24.53 10.63 14.01
C ASP A 301 23.54 9.47 13.83
N GLY A 302 22.53 9.67 12.98
CA GLY A 302 21.52 8.65 12.69
C GLY A 302 22.08 7.37 12.07
N VAL A 303 22.99 7.48 11.08
CA VAL A 303 23.54 6.29 10.39
C VAL A 303 24.61 5.57 11.21
N LEU A 304 25.40 6.28 12.03
CA LEU A 304 26.48 5.68 12.81
C LEU A 304 25.99 4.96 14.07
N PHE A 305 24.79 5.29 14.55
CA PHE A 305 24.12 4.58 15.64
C PHE A 305 23.57 3.19 15.23
N ARG A 306 23.49 2.90 13.94
CA ARG A 306 22.85 1.68 13.43
C ARG A 306 23.67 0.41 13.71
N ALA A 307 22.99 -0.73 13.76
CA ALA A 307 23.62 -2.05 13.91
C ALA A 307 24.14 -2.64 12.57
N GLU A 308 23.63 -2.16 11.44
CA GLU A 308 24.02 -2.70 10.14
C GLU A 308 25.42 -2.22 9.72
N SER A 309 26.41 -3.11 9.87
CA SER A 309 27.82 -2.79 9.59
C SER A 309 28.11 -2.21 8.20
N GLY A 310 27.32 -2.55 7.17
CA GLY A 310 27.44 -1.99 5.83
C GLY A 310 27.06 -0.51 5.74
N LEU A 311 25.95 -0.14 6.38
CA LEU A 311 25.48 1.24 6.47
C LEU A 311 26.44 2.09 7.28
N VAL A 312 26.87 1.60 8.45
CA VAL A 312 27.82 2.32 9.31
C VAL A 312 29.14 2.56 8.59
N LYS A 313 29.67 1.58 7.85
CA LYS A 313 30.90 1.77 7.04
C LYS A 313 30.72 2.84 5.95
N SER A 314 29.55 2.87 5.30
CA SER A 314 29.23 3.89 4.30
C SER A 314 29.10 5.27 4.94
N GLY A 315 28.47 5.37 6.11
CA GLY A 315 28.42 6.57 6.94
C GLY A 315 29.81 7.08 7.36
N LEU A 316 30.68 6.19 7.84
CA LEU A 316 32.07 6.53 8.19
C LEU A 316 32.87 7.03 6.97
N SER A 317 32.66 6.45 5.79
CA SER A 317 33.26 6.94 4.56
C SER A 317 32.76 8.33 4.19
N TRP A 318 31.48 8.60 4.38
CA TRP A 318 30.89 9.91 4.12
C TRP A 318 31.35 10.96 5.13
N LEU A 319 31.49 10.59 6.41
CA LEU A 319 32.07 11.44 7.47
C LEU A 319 33.50 11.84 7.11
N GLU A 320 34.35 10.87 6.75
CA GLU A 320 35.74 11.11 6.35
C GLU A 320 35.82 12.13 5.20
N GLN A 321 35.02 11.93 4.15
CA GLN A 321 34.96 12.85 3.00
C GLN A 321 34.41 14.23 3.37
N THR A 322 33.43 14.28 4.27
CA THR A 322 32.81 15.53 4.72
C THR A 322 33.78 16.37 5.52
N VAL A 323 34.48 15.79 6.49
CA VAL A 323 35.47 16.50 7.32
C VAL A 323 36.65 16.95 6.47
N GLN A 324 37.11 16.14 5.52
CA GLN A 324 38.17 16.55 4.58
C GLN A 324 37.78 17.79 3.76
N ARG A 325 36.52 17.90 3.34
CA ARG A 325 36.01 19.06 2.57
C ARG A 325 35.63 20.25 3.46
N ARG A 326 35.19 19.99 4.69
CA ARG A 326 34.70 20.99 5.66
C ARG A 326 35.28 20.67 7.05
N PRO A 327 36.55 21.04 7.32
CA PRO A 327 37.22 20.70 8.58
C PRO A 327 36.50 21.21 9.84
N GLY A 328 35.76 22.32 9.73
CA GLY A 328 35.00 22.89 10.85
C GLY A 328 33.83 22.04 11.35
N LEU A 329 33.48 20.93 10.69
CA LEU A 329 32.46 19.98 11.16
C LEU A 329 33.03 18.83 12.00
N ALA A 330 34.34 18.79 12.21
CA ALA A 330 34.97 17.72 12.97
C ALA A 330 34.41 17.63 14.40
N ASP A 331 34.22 18.77 15.07
CA ASP A 331 33.72 18.86 16.45
C ASP A 331 32.28 18.33 16.54
N ASP A 332 31.40 18.83 15.67
CA ASP A 332 30.00 18.43 15.64
C ASP A 332 29.82 16.93 15.34
N CYS A 333 30.73 16.33 14.56
CA CYS A 333 30.68 14.92 14.19
C CYS A 333 31.42 14.00 15.19
N ALA A 334 32.17 14.54 16.15
CA ALA A 334 33.00 13.74 17.07
C ALA A 334 32.17 12.77 17.90
N SER A 335 31.01 13.21 18.39
CA SER A 335 30.06 12.37 19.14
C SER A 335 29.49 11.23 18.31
N ALA A 336 29.09 11.50 17.06
CA ALA A 336 28.58 10.48 16.15
C ALA A 336 29.66 9.43 15.81
N LEU A 337 30.90 9.86 15.62
CA LEU A 337 32.03 8.95 15.40
C LEU A 337 32.34 8.11 16.64
N ALA A 338 32.28 8.70 17.83
CA ALA A 338 32.53 8.02 19.09
C ALA A 338 31.52 6.88 19.33
N GLN A 339 30.25 7.04 18.93
CA GLN A 339 29.25 5.97 19.00
C GLN A 339 29.66 4.72 18.20
N ALA A 340 30.31 4.90 17.04
CA ALA A 340 30.76 3.78 16.21
C ALA A 340 31.86 2.92 16.87
N PHE A 341 32.51 3.40 17.94
CA PHE A 341 33.45 2.60 18.74
C PHE A 341 32.75 1.50 19.53
N ALA A 342 31.48 1.71 19.90
CA ALA A 342 30.66 0.74 20.63
C ALA A 342 30.04 -0.35 19.71
N HIS A 343 30.29 -0.29 18.41
CA HIS A 343 29.65 -1.17 17.43
C HIS A 343 30.17 -2.62 17.56
N GLU A 344 29.28 -3.62 17.52
CA GLU A 344 29.62 -5.05 17.73
C GLU A 344 30.65 -5.60 16.72
N SER A 345 30.63 -5.12 15.48
CA SER A 345 31.60 -5.50 14.46
C SER A 345 32.97 -4.83 14.65
N TYR A 346 34.01 -5.63 14.93
CA TYR A 346 35.42 -5.20 14.91
C TYR A 346 35.82 -4.45 13.62
N SER A 347 35.30 -4.87 12.47
CA SER A 347 35.61 -4.23 11.19
C SER A 347 35.09 -2.79 11.08
N VAL A 348 33.99 -2.48 11.79
CA VAL A 348 33.43 -1.13 11.91
C VAL A 348 34.27 -0.33 12.89
N GLN A 349 34.55 -0.86 14.08
CA GLN A 349 35.40 -0.23 15.09
C GLN A 349 36.77 0.18 14.52
N ARG A 350 37.45 -0.74 13.82
CA ARG A 350 38.74 -0.46 13.15
C ARG A 350 38.61 0.62 12.07
N ARG A 351 37.48 0.69 11.36
CA ARG A 351 37.25 1.78 10.39
C ARG A 351 37.01 3.10 11.10
N ALA A 352 36.24 3.11 12.19
CA ALA A 352 35.97 4.29 12.99
C ALA A 352 37.26 4.88 13.59
N VAL A 353 38.13 4.05 14.18
CA VAL A 353 39.44 4.49 14.69
C VAL A 353 40.28 5.13 13.58
N ARG A 354 40.38 4.50 12.40
CA ARG A 354 41.11 5.08 11.26
C ARG A 354 40.56 6.42 10.79
N VAL A 355 39.24 6.63 10.90
CA VAL A 355 38.62 7.92 10.58
C VAL A 355 38.91 8.93 11.68
N ALA A 356 38.83 8.53 12.95
CA ALA A 356 39.14 9.38 14.10
C ALA A 356 40.57 9.92 14.03
N LEU A 357 41.56 9.07 13.75
CA LEU A 357 42.96 9.47 13.64
C LEU A 357 43.22 10.54 12.57
N LYS A 358 42.35 10.62 11.55
CA LYS A 358 42.43 11.61 10.47
C LYS A 358 41.72 12.92 10.77
N LEU A 359 41.05 13.05 11.92
CA LEU A 359 40.43 14.31 12.32
C LEU A 359 41.49 15.41 12.50
N PRO A 360 41.13 16.67 12.16
CA PRO A 360 42.01 17.82 12.39
C PRO A 360 42.49 17.87 13.84
N THR A 361 43.76 18.25 14.05
CA THR A 361 44.36 18.33 15.41
C THR A 361 43.68 19.35 16.31
N ALA A 362 43.00 20.34 15.73
CA ALA A 362 42.29 21.38 16.46
C ALA A 362 40.87 20.96 16.89
N ALA A 363 40.42 19.77 16.50
CA ALA A 363 39.06 19.31 16.81
C ALA A 363 38.91 18.96 18.31
N ASP A 364 37.73 19.19 18.87
CA ASP A 364 37.39 18.70 20.21
C ASP A 364 37.19 17.18 20.18
N THR A 365 38.15 16.45 20.73
CA THR A 365 38.16 15.00 20.75
C THR A 365 37.64 14.43 22.07
N ALA A 366 37.12 15.24 22.99
CA ALA A 366 36.61 14.76 24.28
C ALA A 366 35.58 13.61 24.16
N PRO A 367 34.62 13.64 23.21
CA PRO A 367 33.70 12.50 23.00
C PRO A 367 34.43 11.22 22.58
N ILE A 368 35.49 11.34 21.77
CA ILE A 368 36.28 10.22 21.26
C ILE A 368 37.11 9.62 22.40
N THR A 369 37.78 10.47 23.19
CA THR A 369 38.54 10.05 24.38
C THR A 369 37.67 9.29 25.37
N ALA A 370 36.43 9.76 25.62
CA ALA A 370 35.49 9.08 26.50
C ALA A 370 35.01 7.72 25.97
N ALA A 371 35.04 7.51 24.66
CA ALA A 371 34.62 6.26 24.02
C ALA A 371 35.76 5.25 23.80
N VAL A 372 37.02 5.62 24.04
CA VAL A 372 38.17 4.69 23.94
C VAL A 372 37.99 3.39 24.74
N PRO A 373 37.44 3.40 25.98
CA PRO A 373 37.23 2.18 26.75
C PRO A 373 36.24 1.18 26.10
N LEU A 374 35.45 1.61 25.11
CA LEU A 374 34.50 0.76 24.39
C LEU A 374 35.18 -0.07 23.29
N LEU A 375 36.42 0.27 22.93
CA LEU A 375 37.17 -0.43 21.90
C LEU A 375 37.87 -1.68 22.46
N PRO A 376 38.05 -2.71 21.62
CA PRO A 376 38.98 -3.80 21.89
C PRO A 376 40.40 -3.28 22.22
N PRO A 377 41.19 -3.97 23.05
CA PRO A 377 42.46 -3.44 23.59
C PRO A 377 43.47 -2.96 22.54
N ASP A 378 43.55 -3.64 21.39
CA ASP A 378 44.44 -3.29 20.29
C ASP A 378 44.05 -1.96 19.62
N LEU A 379 42.76 -1.80 19.30
CA LEU A 379 42.20 -0.57 18.71
C LEU A 379 42.16 0.58 19.73
N GLY A 380 41.88 0.26 20.99
CA GLY A 380 41.89 1.21 22.10
C GLY A 380 43.27 1.79 22.32
N ALA A 381 44.34 0.98 22.26
CA ALA A 381 45.71 1.46 22.35
C ALA A 381 46.09 2.39 21.19
N GLU A 382 45.65 2.08 19.97
CA GLU A 382 45.87 2.94 18.79
C GLU A 382 45.16 4.30 18.94
N ALA A 383 43.91 4.30 19.39
CA ALA A 383 43.16 5.53 19.63
C ALA A 383 43.74 6.35 20.81
N ALA A 384 44.09 5.69 21.92
CA ALA A 384 44.64 6.33 23.11
C ALA A 384 46.00 7.00 22.84
N ALA A 385 46.81 6.46 21.93
CA ALA A 385 48.07 7.06 21.55
C ALA A 385 47.92 8.49 20.98
N ARG A 386 46.78 8.81 20.36
CA ARG A 386 46.49 10.14 19.82
C ARG A 386 45.59 10.99 20.71
N PHE A 387 44.58 10.39 21.31
CA PHE A 387 43.50 11.11 22.01
C PHE A 387 43.54 10.98 23.53
N GLY A 388 44.42 10.14 24.08
CA GLY A 388 44.38 9.70 25.47
C GLY A 388 43.18 8.78 25.76
N GLY A 389 42.91 8.53 27.04
CA GLY A 389 41.83 7.66 27.51
C GLY A 389 42.33 6.31 28.02
N GLU A 390 41.50 5.66 28.84
CA GLU A 390 41.80 4.35 29.42
C GLU A 390 41.50 3.24 28.41
N VAL A 391 42.51 2.42 28.11
CA VAL A 391 42.34 1.27 27.22
C VAL A 391 41.65 0.13 27.98
N ALA A 392 40.67 -0.51 27.36
CA ALA A 392 40.03 -1.69 27.92
C ALA A 392 41.07 -2.75 28.31
N ARG A 393 40.99 -3.26 29.54
CA ARG A 393 41.88 -4.32 30.00
C ARG A 393 41.57 -5.59 29.21
N PRO A 394 42.56 -6.31 28.66
CA PRO A 394 42.29 -7.60 28.00
C PRO A 394 41.59 -8.52 29.01
N GLU A 395 40.47 -9.12 28.59
CA GLU A 395 39.84 -10.16 29.41
C GLU A 395 40.88 -11.26 29.64
N PRO A 396 41.05 -11.74 30.88
CA PRO A 396 41.96 -12.84 31.15
C PRO A 396 41.53 -14.02 30.29
N HIS A 397 42.41 -14.45 29.41
CA HIS A 397 42.26 -15.69 28.68
C HIS A 397 42.09 -16.78 29.74
N ASP A 398 40.89 -17.37 29.84
CA ASP A 398 40.76 -18.69 30.47
C ASP A 398 41.65 -19.62 29.65
N ALA A 399 42.86 -19.84 30.16
CA ALA A 399 43.76 -20.88 29.73
C ALA A 399 43.22 -22.21 30.29
N PRO A 400 43.37 -23.31 29.53
CA PRO A 400 42.48 -24.49 29.55
C PRO A 400 42.36 -25.24 30.87
#